data_AF-A0A962V5L9-F1
#
_entry.id   AF-A0A962V5L9-F1
#
_cell.length_a   1.000
_cell.length_b   1.000
_cell.length_c   1.000
_cell.angle_alpha   90.00
_cell.angle_beta   90.00
_cell.angle_gamma   90.00
#
_symmetry.space_group_name_H-M   'P 1'
#
loop_
_entity.id
_entity.type
_entity.pdbx_description
1 polymer ?
#
loop_
_entity_poly.entity_id
_entity_poly.type
_entity_poly.pdbx_seq_one_letter_code
_entity_poly.pdbx_strand_id
1 'polypeptide(L)' 'VRGIGRWTVEMLLMFRLRRPDILPVDDLGVRKGFMLAYQLDGMPNARQLRDHAECWRPYRSVASWYMWRAVELYS' A
#
# COMPACT_ATOMS: atom_id res chain seq x y z
N VAL A 1 5.09 -7.09 -22.33
CA VAL A 1 4.65 -5.74 -22.75
C VAL A 1 5.59 -4.72 -22.12
N ARG A 2 6.31 -3.92 -22.92
CA ARG A 2 7.22 -2.89 -22.39
C ARG A 2 6.38 -1.77 -21.74
N GLY A 3 6.76 -1.30 -20.56
CA GLY A 3 6.06 -0.23 -19.82
C GLY A 3 5.07 -0.67 -18.74
N ILE A 4 4.83 -1.99 -18.56
CA ILE A 4 4.00 -2.50 -17.46
C ILE A 4 4.91 -2.97 -16.33
N GLY A 5 4.94 -2.22 -15.23
CA GLY A 5 5.66 -2.57 -14.01
C GLY A 5 4.79 -3.31 -13.00
N ARG A 6 5.41 -3.81 -11.92
CA ARG A 6 4.73 -4.50 -10.81
C ARG A 6 3.59 -3.65 -10.24
N TRP A 7 3.86 -2.39 -9.93
CA TRP A 7 2.86 -1.46 -9.40
C TRP A 7 1.64 -1.33 -10.33
N THR A 8 1.84 -1.25 -11.64
CA THR A 8 0.73 -1.18 -12.62
C THR A 8 -0.17 -2.41 -12.54
N VAL A 9 0.42 -3.60 -12.39
CA VAL A 9 -0.34 -4.85 -12.22
C VAL A 9 -1.07 -4.88 -10.88
N GLU A 10 -0.45 -4.41 -9.80
CA GLU A 10 -1.09 -4.33 -8.49
C GLU A 10 -2.30 -3.38 -8.51
N MET A 11 -2.22 -2.24 -9.20
CA MET A 11 -3.36 -1.34 -9.40
C MET A 11 -4.50 -2.01 -10.18
N LEU A 12 -4.17 -2.76 -11.24
CA LEU A 12 -5.16 -3.55 -11.99
C LEU A 12 -5.85 -4.58 -11.10
N LEU A 13 -5.07 -5.31 -10.29
CA LEU A 13 -5.58 -6.35 -9.39
C LEU A 13 -6.54 -5.77 -8.34
N MET A 14 -6.19 -4.63 -7.75
CA MET A 14 -7.03 -3.97 -6.75
C MET A 14 -8.33 -3.40 -7.35
N PHE A 15 -8.23 -2.58 -8.41
CA PHE A 15 -9.35 -1.76 -8.84
C PHE A 15 -10.22 -2.36 -9.94
N ARG A 16 -9.67 -3.25 -10.78
CA ARG A 16 -10.44 -3.91 -11.85
C ARG A 16 -10.81 -5.33 -11.49
N LEU A 17 -9.89 -6.07 -10.88
CA LEU A 17 -10.10 -7.48 -10.55
C LEU A 17 -10.50 -7.72 -9.08
N ARG A 18 -10.64 -6.65 -8.28
CA ARG A 18 -11.15 -6.67 -6.90
C ARG A 18 -10.44 -7.71 -6.02
N ARG A 19 -9.13 -7.89 -6.21
CA ARG A 19 -8.34 -8.75 -5.33
C ARG A 19 -8.20 -8.07 -3.97
N PRO A 20 -8.67 -8.70 -2.86
CA PRO A 20 -8.71 -8.04 -1.55
C PRO A 20 -7.35 -8.03 -0.83
N ASP A 21 -6.40 -8.87 -1.25
CA ASP A 21 -5.15 -9.14 -0.53
C ASP A 21 -3.89 -8.67 -1.28
N ILE A 22 -3.94 -7.47 -1.85
CA ILE A 22 -2.80 -6.82 -2.53
C ILE A 22 -2.24 -5.69 -1.66
N LEU A 23 -0.92 -5.68 -1.48
CA LEU A 23 -0.14 -4.63 -0.83
C LEU A 23 0.88 -4.06 -1.83
N PRO A 24 0.65 -2.86 -2.38
CA PRO A 24 1.57 -2.25 -3.35
C PRO A 24 2.73 -1.59 -2.60
N VAL A 25 3.72 -2.39 -2.22
CA VAL A 25 4.82 -1.97 -1.32
C VAL A 25 5.72 -0.88 -1.88
N ASP A 26 5.74 -0.72 -3.21
CA ASP A 26 6.54 0.28 -3.91
C ASP A 26 5.75 1.58 -4.15
N ASP A 27 4.47 1.62 -3.75
CA ASP A 27 3.63 2.82 -3.87
C ASP A 27 4.01 3.87 -2.82
N LEU A 28 4.43 5.05 -3.29
CA LEU A 28 4.83 6.16 -2.41
C LEU A 28 3.69 6.64 -1.51
N GLY A 29 2.45 6.62 -2.01
CA GLY A 29 1.27 7.00 -1.24
C GLY A 29 0.98 6.02 -0.10
N VAL A 30 1.07 4.70 -0.37
CA VAL A 30 0.90 3.67 0.67
C VAL A 30 2.01 3.76 1.70
N ARG A 31 3.28 3.91 1.28
CA ARG A 31 4.41 4.06 2.22
C ARG A 31 4.25 5.31 3.08
N LYS A 32 3.84 6.45 2.49
CA LYS A 32 3.59 7.71 3.23
C LYS A 32 2.39 7.61 4.16
N GLY A 33 1.30 7.01 3.70
CA GLY A 33 0.14 6.76 4.55
C GLY A 33 0.48 5.87 5.73
N PHE A 34 1.32 4.85 5.54
CA PHE A 34 1.80 4.01 6.62
C PHE A 34 2.64 4.80 7.62
N MET A 35 3.59 5.61 7.13
CA MET A 35 4.42 6.48 7.98
C MET A 35 3.54 7.40 8.84
N LEU A 36 2.51 8.02 8.25
CA LEU A 36 1.57 8.89 8.96
C LEU A 36 0.71 8.11 9.98
N ALA A 37 0.10 7.00 9.55
CA ALA A 37 -0.81 6.22 10.38
C ALA A 37 -0.13 5.59 11.60
N TYR A 38 1.14 5.21 11.47
CA TYR A 38 1.95 4.61 12.54
C TYR A 38 2.93 5.60 13.18
N GLN A 39 2.83 6.89 12.86
CA GLN A 39 3.66 7.96 13.44
C GLN A 39 5.17 7.65 13.39
N LEU A 40 5.64 7.16 12.25
CA LEU A 40 7.05 6.82 12.06
C LEU A 40 7.88 8.06 11.71
N ASP A 41 9.09 8.15 12.27
CA ASP A 41 10.03 9.25 11.99
C ASP A 41 10.58 9.26 10.56
N GLY A 42 10.37 8.17 9.80
CA GLY A 42 10.87 8.03 8.44
C GLY A 42 10.07 7.06 7.59
N MET A 43 10.25 7.19 6.27
CA MET A 43 9.55 6.36 5.28
C MET A 43 9.90 4.87 5.47
N PRO A 44 8.92 3.99 5.74
CA PRO A 44 9.21 2.57 5.90
C PRO A 44 9.71 1.99 4.57
N ASN A 45 10.68 1.08 4.64
CA ASN A 45 11.13 0.32 3.48
C ASN A 45 10.14 -0.83 3.17
N ALA A 46 10.29 -1.43 1.99
CA ALA A 46 9.36 -2.47 1.53
C ALA A 46 9.32 -3.72 2.43
N ARG A 47 10.41 -4.03 3.15
CA ARG A 47 10.45 -5.15 4.10
C ARG A 47 9.64 -4.82 5.35
N GLN A 48 9.91 -3.68 5.98
CA GLN A 48 9.16 -3.22 7.15
C GLN A 48 7.65 -3.16 6.87
N LEU A 49 7.28 -2.65 5.69
CA LEU A 49 5.89 -2.57 5.27
C LEU A 49 5.24 -3.96 5.12
N ARG A 50 5.96 -4.94 4.54
CA ARG A 50 5.47 -6.32 4.42
C ARG A 50 5.28 -6.97 5.79
N ASP A 51 6.28 -6.88 6.65
CA ASP A 51 6.29 -7.54 7.96
C ASP A 51 5.11 -7.04 8.82
N HIS A 52 4.86 -5.73 8.84
CA HIS A 52 3.70 -5.17 9.54
C HIS A 52 2.36 -5.50 8.89
N ALA A 53 2.28 -5.47 7.56
CA ALA A 53 1.03 -5.67 6.84
C ALA A 53 0.52 -7.12 6.85
N GLU A 54 1.26 -8.09 7.40
CA GLU A 54 0.76 -9.46 7.56
C GLU A 54 -0.49 -9.51 8.45
N CYS A 55 -0.62 -8.62 9.45
CA CYS A 55 -1.81 -8.54 10.28
C CYS A 55 -3.06 -8.03 9.54
N TRP A 56 -2.89 -7.45 8.35
CA TRP A 56 -4.00 -6.95 7.52
C TRP A 56 -4.60 -8.01 6.61
N ARG A 57 -4.03 -9.21 6.57
CA ARG A 57 -4.57 -10.30 5.75
C ARG A 57 -5.94 -10.74 6.29
N PRO A 58 -6.89 -11.10 5.40
CA PRO A 58 -6.77 -11.20 3.94
C PRO A 58 -7.19 -9.90 3.19
N TYR A 59 -7.17 -8.74 3.84
CA TYR A 59 -7.73 -7.48 3.33
C TYR A 59 -6.68 -6.36 3.15
N ARG A 60 -5.46 -6.70 2.75
CA ARG A 60 -4.37 -5.73 2.55
C ARG A 60 -4.71 -4.63 1.53
N SER A 61 -5.61 -4.87 0.58
CA SER A 61 -6.03 -3.84 -0.37
C SER A 61 -6.91 -2.77 0.27
N VAL A 62 -7.74 -3.15 1.25
CA VAL A 62 -8.54 -2.20 2.03
C VAL A 62 -7.63 -1.37 2.93
N ALA A 63 -6.68 -2.02 3.62
CA ALA A 63 -5.69 -1.30 4.43
C ALA A 63 -4.87 -0.31 3.60
N SER A 64 -4.40 -0.73 2.41
CA SER A 64 -3.68 0.14 1.46
C SER A 64 -4.53 1.34 1.03
N TRP A 65 -5.84 1.16 0.85
CA TRP A 65 -6.76 2.26 0.56
C TRP A 65 -6.83 3.28 1.70
N TYR A 66 -6.88 2.83 2.96
CA TYR A 66 -6.81 3.71 4.12
C TYR A 66 -5.47 4.45 4.22
N MET A 67 -4.36 3.86 3.79
CA MET A 67 -3.07 4.57 3.73
C MET A 67 -3.15 5.76 2.77
N TRP A 68 -3.75 5.59 1.59
CA TRP A 68 -4.00 6.73 0.70
C TRP A 68 -4.92 7.79 1.32
N ARG A 69 -5.94 7.39 2.08
CA ARG A 69 -6.79 8.35 2.82
C ARG A 69 -6.01 9.08 3.92
N ALA A 70 -5.10 8.40 4.61
CA ALA A 70 -4.23 9.05 5.60
C ALA A 70 -3.35 10.13 4.96
N VAL A 71 -2.82 9.89 3.75
CA VAL A 71 -2.10 10.93 2.99
C VAL A 71 -3.03 12.09 2.64
N GLU A 72 -4.25 11.84 2.16
CA GLU A 72 -5.19 12.91 1.82
C GLU A 72 -5.58 13.78 3.02
N LEU A 73 -5.72 13.18 4.20
CA LEU A 73 -6.22 13.86 5.41
C LEU A 73 -5.13 14.52 6.26
N TYR A 74 -3.91 13.99 6.23
CA TYR A 74 -2.86 14.34 7.19
C TYR A 74 -1.49 14.69 6.56
N SER A 75 -1.40 14.74 5.22
CA SER A 75 -0.18 15.16 4.52
C SER A 75 -0.11 16.66 4.29
#